data_AF-A0A522M0M2-F1
#
_entry.id   AF-A0A522M0M2-F1
#
_cell.length_a   1.000
_cell.length_b   1.000
_cell.length_c   1.000
_cell.angle_alpha   90.00
_cell.angle_beta   90.00
_cell.angle_gamma   90.00
#
_symmetry.space_group_name_H-M   'P 1'
#
loop_
_entity.id
_entity.type
_entity.pdbx_description
1 polymer ?
#
loop_
_entity_poly.entity_id
_entity_poly.type
_entity_poly.pdbx_seq_one_letter_code
_entity_poly.pdbx_strand_id
1 'polypeptide(L)'
;MPFRILALSLLLFAGVFVLHVAVWRLFRVRREMLLLALLFLAVPGVALVVALVSGRLAPVETMATVLMLYALSVAYIQTYPGLKDDIPSFRILMLLDQAGRGGMTESEILDQIGEQSLFAFKVAELESDSLVIRNGDRVRLTPAGRMLATVFRSYRRLLGLGPGKG
;
A
#
# COMPACT_ATOMS: atom_id res chain seq x y z
N MET A 1 23.62 3.23 -23.56
CA MET A 1 22.27 3.82 -23.47
C MET A 1 21.37 3.19 -22.39
N PRO A 2 21.20 1.85 -22.28
CA PRO A 2 20.29 1.28 -21.27
C PRO A 2 20.75 1.51 -19.82
N PHE A 3 22.05 1.43 -19.55
CA PHE A 3 22.60 1.64 -18.20
C PHE A 3 22.28 3.02 -17.62
N ARG A 4 22.31 4.07 -18.44
CA ARG A 4 21.99 5.44 -18.00
C ARG A 4 20.52 5.58 -17.59
N ILE A 5 19.61 4.98 -18.35
CA ILE A 5 18.17 4.96 -18.06
C ILE A 5 17.93 4.25 -16.73
N LEU A 6 18.51 3.04 -16.57
CA LEU A 6 18.41 2.27 -15.33
C LEU A 6 18.92 3.05 -14.11
N ALA A 7 20.13 3.62 -14.21
CA ALA A 7 20.72 4.38 -13.12
C ALA A 7 19.88 5.62 -12.76
N LEU A 8 19.40 6.37 -13.76
CA LEU A 8 18.58 7.56 -13.53
C LEU A 8 17.23 7.21 -12.89
N SER A 9 16.51 6.21 -13.42
CA SER A 9 15.24 5.75 -12.85
C SER A 9 15.42 5.27 -11.40
N LEU A 10 16.50 4.53 -11.13
CA LEU A 10 16.78 4.00 -9.79
C LEU A 10 17.13 5.13 -8.80
N LEU A 11 17.94 6.10 -9.20
CA LEU A 11 18.30 7.24 -8.36
C LEU A 11 17.08 8.11 -8.06
N LEU A 12 16.23 8.38 -9.05
CA LEU A 12 14.98 9.13 -8.85
C LEU A 12 14.04 8.37 -7.92
N PHE A 13 13.85 7.07 -8.15
CA PHE A 13 13.05 6.23 -7.27
C PHE A 13 13.58 6.24 -5.83
N ALA A 14 14.89 6.06 -5.66
CA ALA A 14 15.54 6.08 -4.35
C ALA A 14 15.36 7.44 -3.65
N GLY A 15 15.47 8.55 -4.38
CA GLY A 15 15.22 9.89 -3.84
C GLY A 15 13.77 10.06 -3.35
N VAL A 16 12.79 9.65 -4.15
CA VAL A 16 11.37 9.68 -3.75
C VAL A 16 11.10 8.74 -2.57
N PHE A 17 11.73 7.57 -2.55
CA PHE A 17 11.64 6.61 -1.46
C PHE A 17 12.20 7.17 -0.14
N VAL A 18 13.38 7.78 -0.17
CA VAL A 18 13.97 8.42 1.01
C VAL A 18 13.08 9.56 1.51
N LEU A 19 12.54 10.37 0.60
CA LEU A 19 11.60 11.44 0.95
C LEU A 19 10.34 10.88 1.61
N HIS A 20 9.75 9.82 1.04
CA HIS A 20 8.61 9.12 1.63
C HIS A 20 8.93 8.65 3.06
N VAL A 21 10.03 7.92 3.25
CA VAL A 21 10.45 7.41 4.57
C VAL A 21 10.67 8.56 5.56
N ALA A 22 11.34 9.64 5.14
CA ALA A 22 11.58 10.79 6.00
C ALA A 22 10.28 11.49 6.42
N VAL A 23 9.37 11.75 5.46
CA VAL A 23 8.10 12.42 5.74
C VAL A 23 7.23 11.56 6.65
N TRP A 24 7.12 10.25 6.43
CA TRP A 24 6.29 9.36 7.25
C TRP A 24 6.88 9.10 8.63
N ARG A 25 8.21 9.21 8.78
CA ARG A 25 8.87 9.11 10.08
C ARG A 25 8.72 10.38 10.92
N LEU A 26 8.66 11.55 10.27
CA LEU A 26 8.57 12.85 10.95
C LEU A 26 7.13 13.32 11.18
N PHE A 27 6.19 12.93 10.32
CA PHE A 27 4.82 13.40 10.34
C PHE A 27 3.82 12.25 10.43
N ARG A 28 2.75 12.46 11.21
CA ARG A 28 1.62 11.54 11.25
C ARG A 28 0.72 11.77 10.03
N VAL A 29 1.00 11.05 8.96
CA VAL A 29 0.30 11.21 7.69
C VAL A 29 -1.08 10.55 7.74
N ARG A 30 -2.14 11.29 7.39
CA ARG A 30 -3.49 10.75 7.18
C ARG A 30 -3.67 10.41 5.70
N ARG A 31 -4.46 9.39 5.37
CA ARG A 31 -4.70 8.91 3.99
C ARG A 31 -3.41 8.51 3.28
N GLU A 32 -2.62 7.69 3.97
CA GLU A 32 -1.27 7.31 3.54
C GLU A 32 -1.25 6.74 2.12
N MET A 33 -2.20 5.86 1.77
CA MET A 33 -2.25 5.25 0.44
C MET A 33 -2.45 6.27 -0.69
N LEU A 34 -3.29 7.28 -0.45
CA LEU A 34 -3.52 8.34 -1.44
C LEU A 34 -2.27 9.18 -1.63
N LEU A 35 -1.63 9.58 -0.53
CA LEU A 35 -0.42 10.41 -0.60
C LEU A 35 0.78 9.64 -1.14
N LEU A 36 0.88 8.33 -0.85
CA LEU A 36 1.86 7.44 -1.43
C LEU A 36 1.68 7.36 -2.95
N ALA A 37 0.45 7.10 -3.41
CA ALA A 37 0.13 7.08 -4.83
C ALA A 37 0.40 8.44 -5.50
N LEU A 38 0.03 9.55 -4.86
CA LEU A 38 0.31 10.88 -5.38
C LEU A 38 1.82 11.13 -5.50
N LEU A 39 2.59 10.81 -4.46
CA LEU A 39 4.03 11.04 -4.45
C LEU A 39 4.74 10.20 -5.52
N PHE A 40 4.41 8.91 -5.61
CA PHE A 40 5.08 7.97 -6.50
C PHE A 40 4.51 7.94 -7.93
N LEU A 41 3.32 8.47 -8.20
CA LEU A 41 2.80 8.61 -9.57
C LEU A 41 2.83 10.04 -10.12
N ALA A 42 2.57 11.07 -9.30
CA ALA A 42 2.54 12.44 -9.80
C ALA A 42 3.95 12.97 -10.08
N VAL A 43 4.96 12.64 -9.26
CA VAL A 43 6.34 13.09 -9.48
C VAL A 43 6.90 12.57 -10.82
N PRO A 44 6.77 11.26 -11.16
CA PRO A 44 7.14 10.76 -12.48
C PRO A 44 6.32 11.38 -13.62
N GLY A 45 5.02 11.59 -13.41
CA GLY A 45 4.13 12.21 -14.39
C GLY A 45 4.56 13.64 -14.75
N VAL A 46 4.89 14.45 -13.73
CA VAL A 46 5.43 15.80 -13.93
C VAL A 46 6.79 15.75 -14.62
N ALA A 47 7.67 14.82 -14.23
CA ALA A 47 8.96 14.65 -14.88
C ALA A 47 8.83 14.30 -16.38
N LEU A 48 7.85 13.48 -16.76
CA LEU A 48 7.55 13.16 -18.16
C LEU A 48 7.15 14.41 -18.95
N VAL A 49 6.25 15.24 -18.41
CA VAL A 49 5.82 16.48 -19.05
C VAL A 49 6.99 17.45 -19.21
N VAL A 50 7.79 17.65 -18.16
CA VAL A 50 8.96 18.53 -18.19
C VAL A 50 10.01 18.04 -19.19
N ALA A 51 10.30 16.74 -19.21
CA ALA A 51 11.28 16.16 -20.13
C ALA A 51 10.84 16.32 -21.59
N LEU A 52 9.56 16.05 -21.91
CA LEU A 52 9.00 16.24 -23.25
C LEU A 52 9.06 17.69 -23.71
N VAL A 53 8.71 18.64 -22.84
CA VAL A 53 8.72 20.08 -23.18
C VAL A 53 10.15 20.63 -23.30
N SER A 54 11.09 20.12 -22.49
CA SER A 54 12.46 20.62 -22.46
C SER A 54 13.33 20.20 -23.65
N GLY A 55 12.93 19.18 -24.42
CA GLY A 55 13.70 18.65 -25.54
C GLY A 55 15.09 18.09 -25.17
N ARG A 56 15.40 17.95 -23.88
CA ARG A 56 16.73 17.58 -23.38
C ARG A 56 17.07 16.10 -23.54
N LEU A 57 16.05 15.26 -23.71
CA LEU A 57 16.16 13.82 -23.86
C LEU A 57 15.41 13.39 -25.11
N ALA A 58 15.91 12.35 -25.78
CA ALA A 58 15.16 11.73 -26.85
C ALA A 58 13.80 11.23 -26.31
N PRO A 59 12.70 11.36 -27.08
CA PRO A 59 11.38 10.93 -26.62
C PRO A 59 11.33 9.48 -26.13
N VAL A 60 12.09 8.60 -26.81
CA VAL A 60 12.18 7.17 -26.46
C VAL A 60 12.88 6.96 -25.11
N GLU A 61 13.97 7.67 -24.83
CA GLU A 61 14.70 7.54 -23.56
C GLU A 61 13.89 8.09 -22.39
N THR A 62 13.16 9.19 -22.63
CA THR A 62 12.22 9.77 -21.66
C THR A 62 11.12 8.77 -21.33
N MET A 63 10.51 8.18 -22.36
CA MET A 63 9.44 7.19 -22.19
C MET A 63 9.93 5.96 -21.41
N ALA A 64 11.09 5.42 -21.77
CA ALA A 64 11.68 4.26 -21.10
C ALA A 64 12.01 4.55 -19.62
N THR A 65 12.56 5.73 -19.32
CA THR A 65 12.90 6.17 -17.95
C THR A 65 11.65 6.25 -17.08
N VAL A 66 10.56 6.80 -17.63
CA VAL A 66 9.29 6.98 -16.91
C VAL A 66 8.56 5.66 -16.73
N LEU A 67 8.51 4.80 -17.75
CA LEU A 67 7.93 3.47 -17.63
C LEU A 67 8.64 2.63 -16.55
N MET A 68 9.97 2.67 -16.51
CA MET A 68 10.75 2.00 -15.48
C MET A 68 10.44 2.57 -14.08
N LEU A 69 10.38 3.89 -13.96
CA LEU A 69 10.06 4.54 -12.69
C LEU A 69 8.63 4.20 -12.21
N TYR A 70 7.65 4.13 -13.12
CA TYR A 70 6.30 3.69 -12.79
C TYR A 70 6.24 2.22 -12.40
N ALA A 71 6.98 1.34 -13.08
CA ALA A 71 7.05 -0.07 -12.72
C ALA A 71 7.55 -0.24 -11.28
N LEU A 72 8.64 0.44 -10.90
CA LEU A 72 9.17 0.44 -9.53
C LEU A 72 8.18 1.05 -8.53
N SER A 73 7.57 2.18 -8.89
CA SER A 73 6.60 2.89 -8.06
C SER A 73 5.37 2.04 -7.74
N VAL A 74 4.79 1.40 -8.77
CA VAL A 74 3.63 0.54 -8.60
C VAL A 74 3.99 -0.72 -7.82
N ALA A 75 5.13 -1.35 -8.09
CA ALA A 75 5.61 -2.49 -7.31
C ALA A 75 5.77 -2.14 -5.82
N TYR A 76 6.30 -0.95 -5.53
CA TYR A 76 6.44 -0.47 -4.15
C TYR A 76 5.09 -0.19 -3.49
N ILE A 77 4.20 0.55 -4.15
CA ILE A 77 2.85 0.87 -3.64
C ILE A 77 2.07 -0.41 -3.32
N GLN A 78 2.15 -1.44 -4.17
CA GLN A 78 1.47 -2.72 -3.93
C GLN A 78 2.04 -3.46 -2.72
N THR A 79 3.34 -3.33 -2.48
CA THR A 79 4.03 -4.01 -1.37
C THR A 79 3.85 -3.26 -0.04
N TYR A 80 3.63 -1.94 -0.08
CA TYR A 80 3.58 -1.10 1.12
C TYR A 80 2.55 -1.53 2.18
N PRO A 81 1.27 -1.85 1.84
CA PRO A 81 0.32 -2.37 2.83
C PRO A 81 0.82 -3.64 3.51
N GLY A 82 1.41 -4.57 2.75
CA GLY A 82 1.95 -5.82 3.31
C GLY A 82 3.16 -5.63 4.24
N LEU A 83 3.90 -4.52 4.10
CA LEU A 83 4.98 -4.16 5.02
C LEU A 83 4.48 -3.46 6.28
N LYS A 84 3.30 -2.84 6.22
CA LYS A 84 2.74 -2.04 7.30
C LYS A 84 1.75 -2.83 8.16
N ASP A 85 0.93 -3.66 7.54
CA ASP A 85 -0.12 -4.40 8.22
C ASP A 85 0.49 -5.39 9.23
N ASP A 86 -0.11 -5.46 10.42
CA ASP A 86 0.17 -6.52 11.39
C ASP A 86 -0.40 -7.83 10.83
N ILE A 87 0.45 -8.59 10.12
CA ILE A 87 0.07 -9.86 9.51
C ILE A 87 -0.09 -10.90 10.63
N PRO A 88 -1.30 -11.46 10.86
CA PRO A 88 -1.55 -12.34 12.00
C PRO A 88 -0.61 -13.55 12.06
N SER A 89 -0.27 -14.13 10.90
CA SER A 89 0.68 -15.25 10.83
C SER A 89 2.09 -14.85 11.24
N PHE A 90 2.54 -13.64 10.92
CA PHE A 90 3.84 -13.14 11.37
C PHE A 90 3.86 -12.90 12.88
N ARG A 91 2.76 -12.38 13.43
CA ARG A 91 2.59 -12.22 14.88
C ARG A 91 2.62 -13.57 15.60
N ILE A 92 1.95 -14.60 15.08
CA ILE A 92 2.05 -15.98 15.60
C ILE A 92 3.51 -16.47 15.59
N LEU A 93 4.23 -16.28 14.47
CA LEU A 93 5.64 -16.67 14.39
C LEU A 93 6.49 -15.97 15.44
N MET A 94 6.25 -14.68 15.69
CA MET A 94 6.99 -13.92 16.68
C MET A 94 6.67 -14.32 18.13
N LEU A 95 5.42 -14.67 18.41
CA LEU A 95 5.03 -15.22 19.71
C LEU A 95 5.69 -16.57 19.97
N LEU A 96 5.69 -17.46 18.98
CA LEU A 96 6.35 -18.77 19.07
C LEU A 96 7.87 -18.64 19.22
N ASP A 97 8.49 -17.72 18.49
CA ASP A 97 9.93 -17.42 18.61
C ASP A 97 10.27 -16.93 20.02
N GLN A 98 9.45 -16.04 20.60
CA GLN A 98 9.62 -15.54 21.97
C GLN A 98 9.43 -16.63 23.03
N ALA A 99 8.51 -17.57 22.82
CA ALA A 99 8.30 -18.71 23.72
C ALA A 99 9.44 -19.76 23.66
N GLY A 100 10.25 -19.71 22.60
CA GLY A 100 11.40 -20.59 22.41
C GLY A 100 11.02 -22.07 22.44
N ARG A 101 11.85 -22.89 23.10
CA ARG A 101 11.66 -24.35 23.15
C ARG A 101 10.43 -24.79 23.96
N GLY A 102 9.85 -23.92 24.77
CA GLY A 102 8.64 -24.21 25.54
C GLY A 102 7.37 -24.25 24.68
N GLY A 103 7.39 -23.57 23.52
CA GLY A 103 6.21 -23.42 22.67
C GLY A 103 5.08 -22.66 23.35
N MET A 104 3.95 -22.58 22.66
CA MET A 104 2.70 -22.05 23.19
C MET A 104 1.56 -22.96 22.77
N THR A 105 0.55 -23.08 23.64
CA THR A 105 -0.73 -23.70 23.33
C THR A 105 -1.58 -22.78 22.45
N GLU A 106 -2.54 -23.35 21.74
CA GLU A 106 -3.46 -22.60 20.89
C GLU A 106 -4.23 -21.52 21.68
N SER A 107 -4.68 -21.82 22.90
CA SER A 107 -5.37 -20.86 23.75
C SER A 107 -4.49 -19.66 24.13
N GLU A 108 -3.22 -19.89 24.46
CA GLU A 108 -2.28 -18.82 24.79
C GLU A 108 -2.02 -17.91 23.58
N ILE A 109 -1.97 -18.48 22.38
CA ILE A 109 -1.82 -17.72 21.14
C ILE A 109 -3.08 -16.88 20.87
N LEU A 110 -4.27 -17.48 21.00
CA LEU A 110 -5.55 -16.79 20.77
C LEU A 110 -5.77 -15.64 21.77
N ASP A 111 -5.43 -15.85 23.03
CA ASP A 111 -5.52 -14.82 24.08
C ASP A 111 -4.59 -13.62 23.78
N GLN A 112 -3.39 -13.87 23.27
CA GLN A 112 -2.44 -12.81 22.91
C GLN A 112 -2.75 -12.09 21.58
N ILE A 113 -3.44 -12.75 20.66
CA ILE A 113 -3.87 -12.13 19.40
C ILE A 113 -5.16 -11.32 19.59
N GLY A 114 -6.09 -11.82 20.41
CA GLY A 114 -7.34 -11.18 20.77
C GLY A 114 -8.32 -11.00 19.60
N GLU A 115 -9.40 -11.77 19.57
CA GLU A 115 -10.43 -11.74 18.50
C GLU A 115 -11.08 -10.36 18.29
N GLN A 116 -11.21 -9.55 19.35
CA GLN A 116 -11.86 -8.24 19.26
C GLN A 116 -10.97 -7.15 18.63
N SER A 117 -9.66 -7.39 18.50
CA SER A 117 -8.71 -6.37 18.04
C SER A 117 -8.70 -6.22 16.51
N LEU A 118 -8.77 -7.32 15.76
CA LEU A 118 -8.59 -7.31 14.31
C LEU A 118 -9.76 -6.63 13.57
N PHE A 119 -11.00 -6.95 13.96
CA PHE A 119 -12.18 -6.32 13.36
C PHE A 119 -12.24 -4.83 13.66
N ALA A 120 -12.05 -4.44 14.93
CA ALA A 120 -12.07 -3.05 15.35
C ALA A 120 -10.95 -2.24 14.66
N PHE A 121 -9.75 -2.82 14.56
CA PHE A 121 -8.62 -2.23 13.87
C PHE A 121 -8.90 -2.01 12.38
N LYS A 122 -9.40 -3.04 11.68
CA LYS A 122 -9.71 -2.94 10.24
C LYS A 122 -10.84 -1.95 9.96
N VAL A 123 -11.85 -1.86 10.82
CA VAL A 123 -12.90 -0.83 10.68
C VAL A 123 -12.32 0.57 10.90
N ALA A 124 -11.44 0.75 11.89
CA ALA A 124 -10.77 2.03 12.13
C ALA A 124 -9.86 2.45 10.95
N GLU A 125 -9.17 1.51 10.30
CA GLU A 125 -8.41 1.78 9.07
C GLU A 125 -9.33 2.28 7.94
N LEU A 126 -10.44 1.58 7.69
CA LEU A 126 -11.42 1.98 6.66
C LEU A 126 -12.08 3.34 6.95
N GLU A 127 -12.31 3.66 8.23
CA GLU A 127 -12.76 4.98 8.66
C GLU A 127 -11.69 6.05 8.40
N SER A 128 -10.43 5.78 8.72
CA SER A 128 -9.30 6.70 8.49
C SER A 128 -9.09 7.01 7.00
N ASP A 129 -9.34 6.03 6.14
CA ASP A 129 -9.30 6.15 4.68
C ASP A 129 -10.59 6.73 4.08
N SER A 130 -11.57 7.11 4.92
CA SER A 130 -12.86 7.67 4.50
C SER A 130 -13.68 6.74 3.59
N LEU A 131 -13.45 5.42 3.67
CA LEU A 131 -14.22 4.40 2.93
C LEU A 131 -15.48 3.96 3.68
N VAL A 132 -15.46 4.13 5.00
CA VAL A 132 -16.53 3.77 5.92
C VAL A 132 -16.81 4.93 6.88
N ILE A 133 -18.05 5.03 7.33
CA ILE A 133 -18.50 5.94 8.37
C ILE A 133 -19.28 5.17 9.44
N ARG A 134 -19.10 5.57 10.70
CA ARG A 134 -19.82 5.02 11.85
C ARG A 134 -20.91 5.99 12.30
N ASN A 135 -22.14 5.49 12.35
CA ASN A 135 -23.31 6.19 12.86
C ASN A 135 -23.89 5.37 14.02
N GLY A 136 -23.48 5.69 15.26
CA GLY A 136 -23.78 4.87 16.43
C GLY A 136 -23.16 3.47 16.30
N ASP A 137 -23.96 2.43 16.51
CA ASP A 137 -23.51 1.03 16.38
C ASP A 137 -23.46 0.53 14.93
N ARG A 138 -23.81 1.37 13.95
CA ARG A 138 -23.87 0.96 12.55
C ARG A 138 -22.68 1.51 11.76
N VAL A 139 -22.04 0.60 11.04
CA VAL A 139 -20.93 0.88 10.11
C VAL A 139 -21.49 0.89 8.69
N ARG A 140 -21.25 1.96 7.91
CA ARG A 140 -21.77 2.11 6.54
C ARG A 140 -20.67 2.54 5.57
N LEU A 141 -20.75 2.09 4.32
CA LEU A 141 -19.85 2.53 3.25
C LEU A 141 -20.15 3.98 2.85
N THR A 142 -19.09 4.76 2.60
CA THR A 142 -19.17 6.04 1.90
C THR A 142 -19.41 5.83 0.39
N PRO A 143 -19.70 6.87 -0.40
CA PRO A 143 -19.76 6.73 -1.86
C PRO A 143 -18.47 6.14 -2.47
N ALA A 144 -17.30 6.57 -1.98
CA ALA A 144 -16.00 6.03 -2.38
C ALA A 144 -15.85 4.54 -1.99
N GLY A 145 -16.21 4.19 -0.74
CA GLY A 145 -16.21 2.80 -0.29
C GLY A 145 -17.15 1.91 -1.10
N ARG A 146 -18.31 2.44 -1.53
CA ARG A 146 -19.28 1.72 -2.36
C ARG A 146 -18.74 1.46 -3.78
N MET A 147 -18.09 2.45 -4.38
CA MET A 147 -17.41 2.29 -5.68
C MET A 147 -16.35 1.19 -5.59
N LEU A 148 -15.47 1.26 -4.58
CA LEU A 148 -14.42 0.27 -4.37
C LEU A 148 -14.99 -1.15 -4.16
N ALA A 149 -15.99 -1.28 -3.28
CA ALA A 149 -16.67 -2.56 -3.04
C ALA A 149 -17.31 -3.14 -4.31
N THR A 150 -17.78 -2.28 -5.22
CA THR A 150 -18.35 -2.70 -6.50
C THR A 150 -17.28 -3.24 -7.43
N VAL A 151 -16.15 -2.55 -7.56
CA VAL A 151 -15.00 -3.02 -8.34
C VAL A 151 -14.52 -4.38 -7.84
N PHE A 152 -14.30 -4.52 -6.53
CA PHE A 152 -13.89 -5.79 -5.92
C PHE A 152 -14.91 -6.91 -6.16
N ARG A 153 -16.20 -6.62 -6.03
CA ARG A 153 -17.25 -7.61 -6.28
C ARG A 153 -17.24 -8.09 -7.73
N SER A 154 -17.08 -7.18 -8.69
CA SER A 154 -17.00 -7.52 -10.11
C SER A 154 -15.75 -8.34 -10.42
N TYR A 155 -14.59 -7.92 -9.91
CA TYR A 155 -13.33 -8.66 -10.07
C TYR A 155 -13.43 -10.09 -9.52
N ARG A 156 -13.98 -10.26 -8.31
CA ARG A 156 -14.15 -11.58 -7.70
C ARG A 156 -15.11 -12.47 -8.47
N ARG A 157 -16.21 -11.92 -8.99
CA ARG A 157 -17.13 -12.67 -9.86
C ARG A 157 -16.44 -13.16 -11.12
N LEU A 158 -15.57 -12.33 -11.72
CA LEU A 158 -14.77 -12.72 -12.89
C LEU A 158 -13.82 -13.89 -12.56
N LEU A 159 -13.33 -13.96 -11.32
CA LEU A 159 -12.53 -15.08 -10.82
C LEU A 159 -13.36 -16.29 -10.35
N GLY A 160 -14.70 -16.25 -10.45
CA GLY A 160 -15.59 -17.31 -9.95
C GLY A 160 -15.72 -17.37 -8.43
N LEU A 161 -15.27 -16.34 -7.70
CA LEU A 161 -15.30 -16.29 -6.24
C LEU A 161 -16.53 -15.53 -5.72
N GLY A 162 -17.23 -16.12 -4.75
CA GLY A 162 -18.36 -15.49 -4.06
C GLY A 162 -17.95 -14.30 -3.17
N PRO A 163 -18.90 -13.44 -2.76
CA PRO A 163 -18.64 -12.37 -1.78
C PRO A 163 -18.29 -12.96 -0.41
N GLY A 164 -17.28 -12.40 0.26
CA GLY A 164 -16.91 -12.74 1.65
C GLY A 164 -16.27 -14.11 1.86
N LYS A 165 -15.85 -14.81 0.80
CA LYS A 165 -15.17 -16.11 0.90
C LYS A 165 -13.70 -16.00 0.49
N GLY A 166 -12.78 -15.95 1.45
CA GLY A 166 -11.34 -15.89 1.19
C GLY A 166 -10.59 -15.21 2.30
#